data_AF-A0A6A7LK90-F1
#
_entry.id   AF-A0A6A7LK90-F1
#
_cell.length_a   1.000
_cell.length_b   1.000
_cell.length_c   1.000
_cell.angle_alpha   90.00
_cell.angle_beta   90.00
_cell.angle_gamma   90.00
#
_symmetry.space_group_name_H-M   'P 1'
#
loop_
_entity.id
_entity.type
_entity.pdbx_description
1 polymer ?
#
loop_
_entity_poly.entity_id
_entity_poly.type
_entity_poly.pdbx_seq_one_letter_code
_entity_poly.pdbx_strand_id
1 'polypeptide(L)' 'MMYVLRCRESGFECDFIIEGETMEEFLKNGADHAMQQHGMNANDIYLNDIPANLLCHSFKEENR' A
#
# COMPACT_ATOMS: atom_id res chain seq x y z
N MET A 1 7.06 16.28 1.55
CA MET A 1 5.75 15.59 1.42
C MET A 1 6.02 14.13 1.74
N MET A 2 5.18 13.49 2.55
CA MET A 2 5.39 12.10 2.99
C MET A 2 4.09 11.34 2.75
N TYR A 3 4.18 10.17 2.13
CA TYR A 3 3.04 9.30 1.87
C TYR A 3 2.87 8.36 3.06
N VAL A 4 1.63 8.21 3.55
CA VAL A 4 1.32 7.37 4.70
C VAL A 4 -0.01 6.65 4.47
N LEU A 5 -0.07 5.37 4.79
CA LEU A 5 -1.29 4.54 4.77
C LEU A 5 -1.22 3.49 5.86
N ARG A 6 -2.28 3.35 6.68
CA ARG A 6 -2.37 2.22 7.60
C ARG A 6 -2.88 1.01 6.84
N CYS A 7 -2.24 -0.14 7.02
CA CYS A 7 -2.61 -1.37 6.30
C CYS A 7 -4.09 -1.77 6.53
N ARG A 8 -4.66 -1.48 7.71
CA ARG A 8 -6.10 -1.64 7.94
C ARG A 8 -7.02 -0.82 7.06
N GLU A 9 -6.56 0.34 6.58
CA GLU A 9 -7.32 1.17 5.65
C GLU A 9 -7.41 0.50 4.26
N SER A 10 -6.57 -0.52 4.00
CA SER A 10 -6.65 -1.43 2.86
C SER A 10 -7.53 -2.67 3.09
N GLY A 11 -8.18 -2.79 4.26
CA GLY A 11 -9.10 -3.89 4.58
C GLY A 11 -8.47 -5.07 5.34
N PHE A 12 -7.23 -4.94 5.82
CA PHE A 12 -6.59 -5.95 6.67
C PHE A 12 -6.84 -5.71 8.15
N GLU A 13 -6.84 -6.76 8.98
CA GLU A 13 -6.72 -6.61 10.43
C GLU A 13 -5.24 -6.42 10.81
N CYS A 14 -4.64 -5.31 10.34
CA CYS A 14 -3.21 -5.00 10.50
C CYS A 14 -2.98 -3.53 10.87
N ASP A 15 -2.18 -3.30 11.91
CA ASP A 15 -1.82 -1.96 12.42
C ASP A 15 -0.55 -1.37 11.79
N PHE A 16 0.08 -2.08 10.85
CA PHE A 16 1.28 -1.59 10.20
C PHE A 16 1.01 -0.29 9.44
N ILE A 17 1.95 0.65 9.55
CA ILE A 17 1.92 1.93 8.85
C ILE A 17 2.90 1.83 7.70
N ILE A 18 2.40 1.96 6.49
CA ILE A 18 3.19 2.08 5.28
C ILE A 18 3.52 3.55 5.13
N GLU A 19 4.80 3.87 5.04
CA GLU A 19 5.28 5.24 4.88
C GLU A 19 6.36 5.34 3.82
N GLY A 20 6.50 6.50 3.19
CA GLY A 20 7.64 6.79 2.32
C GLY A 20 7.75 8.25 1.91
N GLU A 21 8.97 8.74 1.71
CA GLU A 21 9.21 10.11 1.25
C GLU A 21 8.87 10.31 -0.23
N THR A 22 8.96 9.22 -1.01
CA THR A 22 8.58 9.17 -2.42
C THR A 22 7.49 8.15 -2.64
N MET A 23 6.75 8.29 -3.75
CA MET A 23 5.72 7.31 -4.13
C MET A 23 6.35 5.92 -4.36
N GLU A 24 7.54 5.85 -4.95
CA GLU A 24 8.26 4.60 -5.18
C GLU A 24 8.58 3.88 -3.85
N GLU A 25 9.12 4.63 -2.88
CA GLU A 25 9.43 4.09 -1.55
C GLU A 25 8.18 3.62 -0.83
N PHE A 26 7.11 4.43 -0.85
CA PHE A 26 5.83 4.07 -0.25
C PHE A 26 5.24 2.79 -0.86
N LEU A 27 5.23 2.67 -2.19
CA LEU A 27 4.74 1.48 -2.88
C LEU A 27 5.60 0.26 -2.59
N LYS A 28 6.92 0.41 -2.57
CA LYS A 28 7.86 -0.66 -2.21
C LYS A 28 7.63 -1.15 -0.78
N ASN A 29 7.49 -0.23 0.18
CA ASN A 29 7.24 -0.58 1.58
C ASN A 29 5.89 -1.28 1.75
N GLY A 30 4.85 -0.83 1.04
CA GLY A 30 3.54 -1.49 1.05
C GLY A 30 3.58 -2.89 0.46
N ALA A 31 4.26 -3.07 -0.67
CA ALA A 31 4.44 -4.37 -1.32
C ALA A 31 5.24 -5.34 -0.44
N ASP A 32 6.37 -4.90 0.11
CA ASP A 32 7.22 -5.71 1.01
C ASP A 32 6.40 -6.18 2.22
N HIS A 33 5.62 -5.28 2.84
CA HIS A 33 4.74 -5.62 3.95
C HIS A 33 3.67 -6.65 3.56
N ALA A 34 2.95 -6.40 2.46
CA ALA A 34 1.87 -7.27 1.98
C ALA A 34 2.37 -8.69 1.66
N MET A 35 3.55 -8.82 1.05
CA MET A 35 4.15 -10.13 0.78
C MET A 35 4.56 -10.86 2.06
N GLN A 36 5.19 -10.16 3.00
CA GLN A 36 5.77 -10.77 4.20
C GLN A 36 4.73 -11.09 5.28
N GLN A 37 3.75 -10.21 5.49
CA GLN A 37 2.79 -10.30 6.60
C GLN A 37 1.43 -10.84 6.16
N HIS A 38 1.09 -10.73 4.87
CA HIS A 38 -0.19 -11.18 4.33
C HIS A 38 -0.05 -12.25 3.25
N GLY A 39 1.17 -12.71 2.96
CA GLY A 39 1.42 -13.82 2.03
C GLY A 39 0.99 -13.52 0.59
N MET A 40 0.83 -12.24 0.24
CA MET A 40 0.47 -11.84 -1.11
C MET A 40 1.60 -12.18 -2.09
N ASN A 41 1.25 -12.61 -3.30
CA ASN A 41 2.26 -12.87 -4.30
C ASN A 41 2.70 -11.55 -4.96
N ALA A 42 3.99 -11.43 -5.28
CA ALA A 42 4.51 -10.30 -6.03
C ALA A 42 3.74 -10.07 -7.34
N ASN A 43 3.32 -11.15 -8.02
CA ASN A 43 2.56 -11.04 -9.26
C ASN A 43 1.17 -10.41 -9.04
N ASP A 44 0.54 -10.59 -7.86
CA ASP A 44 -0.72 -9.94 -7.52
C ASP A 44 -0.56 -8.44 -7.20
N ILE A 45 0.67 -8.01 -6.89
CA ILE A 45 1.02 -6.64 -6.52
C ILE A 45 1.53 -5.83 -7.72
N TYR A 46 2.27 -6.47 -8.63
CA TYR A 46 3.02 -5.81 -9.72
C TYR A 46 2.46 -6.05 -11.14
N LEU A 47 1.24 -6.60 -11.30
CA LEU A 47 0.66 -6.82 -12.63
C LEU A 47 0.31 -5.49 -13.35
N ASN A 48 1.24 -5.07 -14.22
CA ASN A 48 1.17 -4.15 -15.36
C ASN A 48 0.42 -2.79 -15.16
N ASP A 49 1.20 -1.70 -15.15
CA ASP A 49 0.80 -0.27 -15.20
C ASP A 49 0.14 0.39 -13.96
N ILE A 50 0.19 -0.26 -12.79
CA ILE A 50 -0.43 0.17 -11.51
C ILE A 50 -1.97 0.09 -11.58
N PRO A 51 -2.56 -0.84 -10.81
CA PRO A 51 -3.13 -0.38 -9.57
C PRO A 51 -2.55 -1.22 -8.44
N ALA A 52 -2.01 -0.54 -7.43
CA ALA A 52 -2.00 -1.09 -6.08
C ALA A 52 -3.47 -1.35 -5.70
N ASN A 53 -4.02 -2.49 -6.12
CA ASN A 53 -5.33 -2.98 -5.71
C ASN A 53 -5.33 -3.44 -4.24
N LEU A 54 -4.25 -3.12 -3.52
CA LEU A 54 -4.24 -2.85 -2.08
C LEU A 54 -5.12 -1.66 -1.68
N LEU A 55 -5.71 -0.94 -2.63
CA LEU A 55 -6.63 0.17 -2.37
C LEU A 55 -8.00 -0.12 -2.97
N CYS A 56 -8.59 -1.24 -2.54
CA CYS A 56 -10.04 -1.36 -2.59
C CYS A 56 -10.63 -0.27 -1.65
N HIS A 57 -11.05 0.85 -2.25
CA HIS A 57 -11.99 1.86 -1.73
C HIS A 57 -11.53 3.00 -0.79
N SER A 58 -10.24 3.20 -0.49
CA SER A 58 -9.82 4.21 0.52
C SER A 58 -9.13 5.48 0.01
N PHE A 59 -8.99 5.69 -1.31
CA PHE A 59 -8.50 6.97 -1.81
C PHE A 59 -9.55 8.08 -1.63
N LYS A 60 -9.44 8.82 -0.52
CA LYS A 60 -9.88 10.20 -0.52
C LYS A 60 -8.65 11.04 -0.85
N GLU A 61 -8.66 11.67 -2.02
CA GLU A 61 -7.79 12.81 -2.27
C GLU A 61 -8.20 13.91 -1.27
N GLU A 62 -7.45 14.06 -0.18
CA GLU A 62 -7.60 15.21 0.70
C GLU A 62 -6.66 16.30 0.21
N ASN A 63 -7.23 17.24 -0.54
CA ASN A 63 -6.64 18.56 -0.74
C ASN A 63 -6.68 19.29 0.61
N ARG A 64 -5.54 19.38 1.31
CA ARG A 64 -5.34 20.37 2.36
C ARG A 64 -3.91 20.88 2.40
#